data_AF-A0A5D2NJ80-F1
#
_entry.id   AF-A0A5D2NJ80-F1
#
_cell.length_a   1.000
_cell.length_b   1.000
_cell.length_c   1.000
_cell.angle_alpha   90.00
_cell.angle_beta   90.00
_cell.angle_gamma   90.00
#
_symmetry.space_group_name_H-M   'P 1'
#
loop_
_entity.id
_entity.type
_entity.pdbx_description
1 polymer ?
#
loop_
_entity_poly.entity_id
_entity_poly.type
_entity_poly.pdbx_seq_one_letter_code
_entity_poly.pdbx_strand_id
1 'polypeptide(L)'
;MAISMDTNRPTLYLYLDSSWKEHTSFIYDPQLYAPTRFHLDKRKGGKCLENCLETSFIVPWKFDLFFTFFMLIYLLFLAFFCRIERSIFWFSTLYISFFSYIVMLSLPSTSSSISRKKYDVFLSFRGEDTRNNFTDHLYDALSRSGILTFRDDPKLEAGEEIAPELLKAIQQSWCSVIVFSETYAFSSWCLEELAEIVKQHNNDGHKVFPIFYHVDPSDLRKQKEKVKEAFARHEERYKEDCEKIQRWRNALIQVAAIKGWHLNNRHESEFIREIVKKISVKLYRTYPVTRSDLVGFCERLEDLYLKINIGENDVRVIGICGMGAIGKTTLARVAYTQMSHHFESKSFLADIREVSDKWNDIISRTLSHKKVFVVLDDVDNIQHIKCLVGRHDWFGSGSRIIVTTTNKHLLRCCQVDYVYMPTTLNPKDALQLFNSKAFHSDTTPKDDFIELSDQIVNYADGLPLALEVLGSFLRGRDATQWRSAIERLKRDSNKEILDKLRINFDGLEETEKNIFLDIACFLNGEKKDFVIKVLDGCEFFPDIGIDVLIKKSLIKVDEHKDLRMHNLLQDMGRKIVKEKCVDEPGKRCRLWEEMDVHHVLTKNTVSHLTKVTYYFFSFLFIKYLINI
;
A
#
# COMPACT_ATOMS: atom_id res chain seq x y z
N MET A 1 -15.95 31.07 2.30
CA MET A 1 -15.83 32.54 2.34
C MET A 1 -15.03 32.97 1.12
N ALA A 2 -15.64 33.68 0.17
CA ALA A 2 -14.96 34.22 -1.02
C ALA A 2 -14.76 35.74 -0.83
N ILE A 3 -13.59 36.25 -1.20
CA ILE A 3 -13.28 37.68 -1.15
C ILE A 3 -13.27 38.20 -2.60
N SER A 4 -14.16 39.15 -2.90
CA SER A 4 -14.10 39.96 -4.11
C SER A 4 -13.66 41.38 -3.73
N MET A 5 -12.71 41.93 -4.49
CA MET A 5 -12.27 43.32 -4.35
C MET A 5 -12.70 44.13 -5.58
N ASP A 6 -13.43 45.23 -5.36
CA ASP A 6 -13.81 46.20 -6.39
C ASP A 6 -12.97 47.48 -6.27
N THR A 7 -12.68 48.07 -7.42
CA THR A 7 -11.53 48.95 -7.71
C THR A 7 -11.68 50.41 -7.29
N ASN A 8 -12.85 50.84 -6.80
CA ASN A 8 -13.08 52.26 -6.51
C ASN A 8 -13.21 52.63 -5.02
N ARG A 9 -13.32 51.65 -4.11
CA ARG A 9 -13.16 51.80 -2.65
C ARG A 9 -12.86 50.42 -2.05
N PRO A 10 -11.80 50.23 -1.24
CA PRO A 10 -11.55 48.95 -0.59
C PRO A 10 -12.65 48.69 0.45
N THR A 11 -13.69 47.98 0.04
CA THR A 11 -14.82 47.63 0.90
C THR A 11 -14.84 46.11 1.02
N LEU A 12 -14.66 45.62 2.25
CA LEU A 12 -14.67 44.21 2.59
C LEU A 12 -16.12 43.72 2.63
N TYR A 13 -16.55 42.87 1.68
CA TYR A 13 -17.83 42.18 1.79
C TYR A 13 -17.61 40.85 2.51
N LEU A 14 -17.89 40.82 3.82
CA LEU A 14 -18.11 39.59 4.56
C LEU A 14 -19.56 39.15 4.28
N TYR A 15 -19.76 38.16 3.40
CA TYR A 15 -21.02 37.41 3.39
C TYR A 15 -21.02 36.51 4.64
N LEU A 16 -21.50 37.05 5.75
CA LEU A 16 -21.97 36.26 6.88
C LEU A 16 -23.39 35.82 6.54
N ASP A 17 -23.56 34.54 6.24
CA ASP A 17 -24.88 33.94 6.26
C ASP A 17 -25.50 34.13 7.67
N SER A 18 -26.76 34.55 7.69
CA SER A 18 -27.56 34.92 8.85
C SER A 18 -27.83 33.79 9.86
N SER A 19 -27.20 32.62 9.69
CA SER A 19 -27.37 31.43 10.53
C SER A 19 -26.48 31.39 11.80
N TRP A 20 -25.62 32.39 12.02
CA TRP A 20 -24.69 32.44 13.17
C TRP A 20 -25.20 33.23 14.41
N LYS A 21 -26.51 33.35 14.60
CA LYS A 21 -27.06 34.10 15.75
C LYS A 21 -27.19 33.33 17.06
N GLU A 22 -26.84 32.06 17.11
CA GLU A 22 -26.96 31.27 18.34
C GLU A 22 -25.60 30.65 18.68
N HIS A 23 -25.17 30.83 19.93
CA HIS A 23 -23.87 30.46 20.51
C HIS A 23 -22.76 31.52 20.39
N THR A 24 -22.91 32.61 21.13
CA THR A 24 -21.85 33.12 22.01
C THR A 24 -22.43 34.18 22.94
N SER A 25 -22.65 33.78 24.19
CA SER A 25 -23.02 34.64 25.30
C SER A 25 -21.78 35.36 25.82
N PHE A 26 -21.57 36.61 25.41
CA PHE A 26 -20.77 37.58 26.16
C PHE A 26 -21.45 38.95 26.12
N ILE A 27 -21.65 39.47 27.33
CA ILE A 27 -22.22 40.74 27.78
C ILE A 27 -22.37 41.81 26.69
N TYR A 28 -23.63 42.09 26.36
CA TYR A 28 -24.12 43.26 25.62
C TYR A 28 -23.97 44.52 26.49
N ASP A 29 -23.36 45.58 25.96
CA ASP A 29 -23.59 46.96 26.41
C ASP A 29 -24.19 47.78 25.24
N PRO A 30 -25.49 48.10 25.27
CA PRO A 30 -26.18 48.77 24.18
C PRO A 30 -26.24 50.30 24.40
N GLN A 31 -25.10 50.99 24.51
CA GLN A 31 -25.07 52.46 24.48
C GLN A 31 -23.77 53.00 23.87
N LEU A 32 -23.49 52.74 22.59
CA LEU A 32 -22.63 53.63 21.79
C LEU A 32 -22.79 53.27 20.31
N TYR A 33 -22.99 54.31 19.49
CA TYR A 33 -23.17 54.34 18.03
C TYR A 33 -24.59 54.21 17.48
N ALA A 34 -25.25 55.38 17.44
CA ALA A 34 -26.16 55.75 16.35
C ALA A 34 -25.35 56.00 15.05
N PRO A 35 -25.94 55.80 13.86
CA PRO A 35 -25.24 55.88 12.58
C PRO A 35 -25.10 57.33 12.12
N THR A 36 -23.90 57.90 12.18
CA THR A 36 -23.66 59.23 11.61
C THR A 36 -23.37 59.12 10.11
N ARG A 37 -24.43 59.29 9.31
CA ARG A 37 -24.33 59.68 7.89
C ARG A 37 -23.68 61.06 7.82
N PHE A 38 -22.55 61.19 7.13
CA PHE A 38 -22.08 62.50 6.67
C PHE A 38 -22.13 62.60 5.15
N HIS A 39 -22.95 63.55 4.69
CA HIS A 39 -23.05 64.06 3.34
C HIS A 39 -21.80 64.90 3.01
N LEU A 40 -21.21 64.67 1.85
CA LEU A 40 -20.27 65.60 1.21
C LEU A 40 -21.07 66.73 0.55
N ASP A 41 -20.77 67.98 0.90
CA ASP A 41 -21.09 69.12 0.04
C ASP A 41 -19.83 69.94 -0.29
N LYS A 42 -19.74 70.34 -1.55
CA LYS A 42 -18.67 71.11 -2.18
C LYS A 42 -18.94 72.60 -1.98
N ARG A 43 -17.93 73.40 -1.60
CA ARG A 43 -17.61 74.68 -2.26
C ARG A 43 -16.44 75.43 -1.60
N LYS A 44 -15.50 75.88 -2.46
CA LYS A 44 -14.57 77.04 -2.35
C LYS A 44 -13.58 77.00 -1.17
N GLY A 45 -12.29 77.27 -1.29
CA GLY A 45 -11.45 77.89 -2.31
C GLY A 45 -10.31 78.63 -1.58
N GLY A 46 -9.10 78.66 -2.15
CA GLY A 46 -8.09 79.69 -1.83
C GLY A 46 -6.89 79.28 -0.96
N LYS A 47 -5.74 79.19 -1.64
CA LYS A 47 -4.43 79.83 -1.33
C LYS A 47 -3.67 79.51 -0.02
N CYS A 48 -2.50 78.90 -0.27
CA CYS A 48 -1.14 79.38 0.05
C CYS A 48 -0.57 79.37 1.48
N LEU A 49 0.69 78.90 1.48
CA LEU A 49 1.90 79.30 2.22
C LEU A 49 2.24 78.64 3.58
N GLU A 50 3.33 77.86 3.50
CA GLU A 50 4.57 77.92 4.30
C GLU A 50 4.58 77.72 5.84
N ASN A 51 5.35 76.68 6.20
CA ASN A 51 6.46 76.63 7.16
C ASN A 51 6.23 76.84 8.68
N CYS A 52 6.56 75.75 9.39
CA CYS A 52 7.53 75.61 10.49
C CYS A 52 7.43 76.43 11.79
N LEU A 53 7.67 75.67 12.88
CA LEU A 53 8.17 76.00 14.22
C LEU A 53 7.15 76.39 15.32
N GLU A 54 7.06 75.50 16.32
CA GLU A 54 7.26 75.71 17.78
C GLU A 54 6.71 74.47 18.52
N THR A 55 7.51 73.53 19.04
CA THR A 55 8.03 73.45 20.45
C THR A 55 7.00 73.98 21.47
N SER A 56 6.57 73.33 22.54
CA SER A 56 7.09 72.25 23.40
C SER A 56 6.11 72.08 24.60
N PHE A 57 6.16 70.95 25.33
CA PHE A 57 6.14 70.79 26.81
C PHE A 57 5.41 69.52 27.36
N ILE A 58 6.25 68.57 27.80
CA ILE A 58 6.36 67.86 29.11
C ILE A 58 5.28 66.85 29.63
N VAL A 59 5.63 65.53 29.51
CA VAL A 59 5.77 64.36 30.47
C VAL A 59 5.00 64.41 31.84
N PRO A 60 4.47 63.31 32.49
CA PRO A 60 5.08 61.95 32.59
C PRO A 60 4.21 60.67 32.76
N TRP A 61 4.81 59.56 32.29
CA TRP A 61 4.81 58.14 32.70
C TRP A 61 3.83 57.57 33.75
N LYS A 62 3.17 56.45 33.39
CA LYS A 62 3.18 55.18 34.15
C LYS A 62 2.42 54.08 33.39
N PHE A 63 3.12 53.04 32.90
CA PHE A 63 2.77 51.61 32.96
C PHE A 63 3.77 50.83 32.09
N ASP A 64 4.95 50.56 32.63
CA ASP A 64 5.92 49.64 32.03
C ASP A 64 6.67 48.92 33.15
N LEU A 65 6.19 47.72 33.50
CA LEU A 65 6.89 46.81 34.43
C LEU A 65 6.47 45.35 34.26
N PHE A 66 5.32 45.07 33.61
CA PHE A 66 4.81 43.71 33.46
C PHE A 66 5.40 42.96 32.25
N PHE A 67 5.70 43.68 31.16
CA PHE A 67 6.14 43.07 29.91
C PHE A 67 7.65 42.76 29.90
N THR A 68 8.45 43.62 30.54
CA THR A 68 9.90 43.43 30.67
C THR A 68 10.24 42.31 31.65
N PHE A 69 9.42 42.09 32.68
CA PHE A 69 9.62 41.01 33.64
C PHE A 69 9.35 39.62 33.03
N PHE A 70 8.35 39.50 32.15
CA PHE A 70 8.01 38.23 31.49
C PHE A 70 9.03 37.83 30.42
N MET A 71 9.56 38.80 29.66
CA MET A 71 10.63 38.55 28.68
C MET A 71 11.96 38.18 29.35
N LEU A 72 12.26 38.76 30.52
CA LEU A 72 13.46 38.38 31.28
C LEU A 72 13.35 36.97 31.86
N ILE A 73 12.17 36.58 32.37
CA ILE A 73 11.91 35.22 32.86
C ILE A 73 11.98 34.21 31.70
N TYR A 74 11.41 34.51 30.53
CA TYR A 74 11.45 33.64 29.36
C TYR A 74 12.88 33.46 28.82
N LEU A 75 13.68 34.52 28.79
CA LEU A 75 15.09 34.46 28.37
C LEU A 75 15.98 33.74 29.40
N LEU A 76 15.69 33.87 30.70
CA LEU A 76 16.36 33.09 31.75
C LEU A 76 15.95 31.61 31.70
N PHE A 77 14.70 31.30 31.34
CA PHE A 77 14.21 29.93 31.14
C PHE A 77 14.88 29.25 29.93
N LEU A 78 15.05 29.98 28.83
CA LEU A 78 15.80 29.54 27.65
C LEU A 78 17.30 29.36 27.93
N ALA A 79 17.90 30.24 28.73
CA ALA A 79 19.30 30.12 29.14
C ALA A 79 19.55 28.96 30.12
N PHE A 80 18.56 28.61 30.96
CA PHE A 80 18.62 27.47 31.87
C PHE A 80 18.43 26.13 31.13
N PHE A 81 17.55 26.07 30.13
CA PHE A 81 17.37 24.89 29.27
C PHE A 81 18.59 24.63 28.36
N CYS A 82 19.20 25.68 27.80
CA CYS A 82 20.46 25.55 27.04
C CYS A 82 21.65 25.07 27.87
N ARG A 83 21.58 25.12 29.21
CA ARG A 83 22.65 24.67 30.11
C ARG A 83 22.48 23.23 30.59
N ILE A 84 21.29 22.64 30.44
CA ILE A 84 20.99 21.25 30.84
C ILE A 84 21.22 20.24 29.69
N GLU A 85 21.23 20.68 28.42
CA GLU A 85 21.56 19.81 27.28
C GLU A 85 23.06 19.48 27.11
N ARG A 86 23.95 20.04 27.93
CA ARG A 86 25.39 19.68 27.90
C ARG A 86 25.80 18.54 28.83
N SER A 87 24.90 17.99 29.63
CA SER A 87 25.25 16.96 30.61
C SER A 87 24.53 15.61 30.45
N ILE A 88 23.61 15.47 29.49
CA ILE A 88 22.92 14.18 29.20
C ILE A 88 23.48 13.51 27.92
N PHE A 89 24.30 14.24 27.14
CA PHE A 89 24.84 13.76 25.86
C PHE A 89 26.07 12.81 25.98
N TRP A 90 26.46 12.41 27.20
CA TRP A 90 27.61 11.51 27.43
C TRP A 90 27.23 10.11 27.94
N PHE A 91 25.95 9.78 28.11
CA PHE A 91 25.55 8.45 28.60
C PHE A 91 24.64 7.62 27.68
N SER A 92 24.14 8.14 26.54
CA SER A 92 23.35 7.34 25.59
C SER A 92 24.16 6.77 24.42
N THR A 93 25.34 7.31 24.14
CA THR A 93 26.14 6.98 22.95
C THR A 93 26.95 5.69 23.07
N LEU A 94 27.09 5.13 24.28
CA LEU A 94 27.77 3.83 24.47
C LEU A 94 26.83 2.62 24.55
N TYR A 95 25.54 2.83 24.84
CA TYR A 95 24.57 1.73 24.98
C TYR A 95 23.89 1.36 23.66
N ILE A 96 23.70 2.34 22.75
CA ILE A 96 23.04 2.14 21.45
C ILE A 96 24.03 1.60 20.40
N SER A 97 25.32 1.94 20.51
CA SER A 97 26.40 1.41 19.66
C SER A 97 26.60 -0.11 19.86
N PHE A 98 26.45 -0.60 21.08
CA PHE A 98 26.64 -2.01 21.41
C PHE A 98 25.46 -2.90 20.98
N PHE A 99 24.23 -2.37 20.97
CA PHE A 99 23.04 -3.11 20.57
C PHE A 99 22.85 -3.16 19.03
N SER A 100 23.35 -2.16 18.31
CA SER A 100 23.35 -2.15 16.84
C SER A 100 24.36 -3.15 16.26
N TYR A 101 25.53 -3.32 16.90
CA TYR A 101 26.59 -4.22 16.44
C TYR A 101 26.22 -5.72 16.55
N ILE A 102 25.37 -6.10 17.52
CA ILE A 102 24.94 -7.50 17.71
C ILE A 102 23.80 -7.88 16.77
N VAL A 103 22.92 -6.94 16.38
CA VAL A 103 21.83 -7.20 15.42
C VAL A 103 22.33 -7.21 13.96
N MET A 104 23.47 -6.57 13.67
CA MET A 104 24.04 -6.53 12.32
C MET A 104 24.76 -7.83 11.88
N LEU A 105 25.01 -8.77 12.80
CA LEU A 105 25.79 -9.99 12.53
C LEU A 105 24.96 -11.25 12.22
N SER A 106 23.67 -11.14 11.89
CA SER A 106 22.88 -12.31 11.49
C SER A 106 21.78 -12.04 10.48
N LEU A 107 22.15 -11.52 9.30
CA LEU A 107 21.31 -11.65 8.11
C LEU A 107 22.18 -12.10 6.92
N PRO A 108 22.14 -13.38 6.55
CA PRO A 108 22.72 -13.82 5.29
C PRO A 108 21.89 -13.24 4.14
N SER A 109 22.49 -12.32 3.39
CA SER A 109 22.04 -11.93 2.06
C SER A 109 22.37 -13.07 1.10
N THR A 110 21.45 -14.00 0.90
CA THR A 110 21.55 -15.04 -0.12
C THR A 110 20.28 -15.06 -0.96
N SER A 111 20.23 -14.25 -2.01
CA SER A 111 19.32 -14.50 -3.13
C SER A 111 20.02 -15.40 -4.14
N SER A 112 20.24 -16.67 -3.78
CA SER A 112 20.42 -17.71 -4.81
C SER A 112 19.02 -18.04 -5.33
N SER A 113 18.83 -18.00 -6.65
CA SER A 113 17.61 -18.49 -7.27
C SER A 113 17.49 -19.99 -6.97
N ILE A 114 16.67 -20.36 -5.99
CA ILE A 114 16.37 -21.76 -5.69
C ILE A 114 15.75 -22.34 -6.97
N SER A 115 16.44 -23.29 -7.60
CA SER A 115 15.89 -23.99 -8.75
C SER A 115 14.59 -24.68 -8.34
N ARG A 116 13.54 -24.51 -9.15
CA ARG A 116 12.25 -25.15 -8.88
C ARG A 116 12.46 -26.66 -8.90
N LYS A 117 12.06 -27.31 -7.81
CA LYS A 117 12.10 -28.77 -7.66
C LYS A 117 11.13 -29.42 -8.66
N LYS A 118 11.34 -30.70 -8.98
CA LYS A 118 10.49 -31.43 -9.95
C LYS A 118 9.05 -31.47 -9.46
N TYR A 119 8.86 -31.73 -8.17
CA TYR A 119 7.57 -31.74 -7.49
C TYR A 119 7.49 -30.60 -6.47
N ASP A 120 6.29 -30.07 -6.29
CA ASP A 120 6.01 -29.09 -5.25
C ASP A 120 5.80 -29.81 -3.90
N VAL A 121 5.10 -30.96 -3.89
CA VAL A 121 4.77 -31.70 -2.67
C VAL A 121 5.03 -33.20 -2.85
N PHE A 122 5.63 -33.84 -1.84
CA PHE A 122 5.64 -35.29 -1.65
C PHE A 122 4.62 -35.68 -0.57
N LEU A 123 3.68 -36.58 -0.87
CA LEU A 123 2.73 -37.11 0.11
C LEU A 123 3.22 -38.44 0.69
N SER A 124 3.51 -38.44 2.00
CA SER A 124 3.81 -39.66 2.78
C SER A 124 2.62 -40.01 3.65
N PHE A 125 2.14 -41.25 3.55
CA PHE A 125 0.93 -41.70 4.23
C PHE A 125 0.89 -43.22 4.30
N ARG A 126 0.06 -43.75 5.20
CA ARG A 126 -0.22 -45.17 5.26
C ARG A 126 -1.33 -45.53 4.27
N GLY A 127 -0.97 -46.26 3.21
CA GLY A 127 -1.91 -46.62 2.15
C GLY A 127 -3.18 -47.34 2.62
N GLU A 128 -3.07 -48.26 3.58
CA GLU A 128 -4.23 -48.98 4.13
C GLU A 128 -5.20 -48.10 4.91
N ASP A 129 -4.71 -47.01 5.52
CA ASP A 129 -5.52 -46.17 6.39
C ASP A 129 -6.22 -45.06 5.60
N THR A 130 -5.48 -44.40 4.70
CA THR A 130 -5.93 -43.12 4.14
C THR A 130 -5.95 -43.01 2.61
N ARG A 131 -5.50 -44.03 1.86
CA ARG A 131 -5.30 -43.93 0.39
C ARG A 131 -6.56 -43.55 -0.37
N ASN A 132 -7.71 -44.14 -0.02
CA ASN A 132 -8.98 -43.99 -0.75
C ASN A 132 -9.97 -43.04 -0.05
N ASN A 133 -9.52 -42.28 0.95
CA ASN A 133 -10.36 -41.33 1.69
C ASN A 133 -9.66 -39.95 1.76
N PHE A 134 -9.32 -39.49 2.95
CA PHE A 134 -8.59 -38.26 3.24
C PHE A 134 -7.41 -37.97 2.30
N THR A 135 -6.51 -38.95 2.06
CA THR A 135 -5.32 -38.69 1.21
C THR A 135 -5.69 -38.56 -0.26
N ASP A 136 -6.72 -39.27 -0.74
CA ASP A 136 -7.21 -39.08 -2.11
C ASP A 136 -7.80 -37.68 -2.30
N HIS A 137 -8.64 -37.25 -1.36
CA HIS A 137 -9.22 -35.91 -1.37
C HIS A 137 -8.17 -34.81 -1.22
N LEU A 138 -7.15 -35.01 -0.39
CA LEU A 138 -6.02 -34.07 -0.27
C LEU A 138 -5.22 -33.99 -1.57
N TYR A 139 -4.93 -35.13 -2.20
CA TYR A 139 -4.23 -35.18 -3.47
C TYR A 139 -5.01 -34.47 -4.59
N ASP A 140 -6.30 -34.79 -4.76
CA ASP A 140 -7.18 -34.13 -5.73
C ASP A 140 -7.26 -32.63 -5.50
N ALA A 141 -7.38 -32.18 -4.25
CA ALA A 141 -7.41 -30.76 -3.91
C ALA A 141 -6.08 -30.04 -4.24
N LEU A 142 -4.93 -30.65 -3.94
CA LEU A 142 -3.62 -30.11 -4.34
C LEU A 142 -3.50 -30.01 -5.86
N SER A 143 -3.90 -31.06 -6.60
CA SER A 143 -3.89 -31.09 -8.06
C SER A 143 -4.81 -30.04 -8.69
N ARG A 144 -6.02 -29.84 -8.16
CA ARG A 144 -6.96 -28.80 -8.64
C ARG A 144 -6.44 -27.37 -8.43
N SER A 145 -5.65 -27.18 -7.38
CA SER A 145 -4.91 -25.94 -7.12
C SER A 145 -3.57 -25.85 -7.87
N GLY A 146 -3.29 -26.80 -8.78
CA GLY A 146 -2.11 -26.92 -9.65
C GLY A 146 -0.78 -27.05 -8.92
N ILE A 147 -0.82 -27.58 -7.71
CA ILE A 147 0.37 -27.98 -6.97
C ILE A 147 0.81 -29.35 -7.49
N LEU A 148 2.00 -29.43 -8.07
CA LEU A 148 2.53 -30.67 -8.62
C LEU A 148 2.89 -31.62 -7.47
N THR A 149 2.03 -32.59 -7.21
CA THR A 149 2.15 -33.48 -6.05
C THR A 149 2.57 -34.87 -6.49
N PHE A 150 3.65 -35.38 -5.92
CA PHE A 150 3.99 -36.78 -5.99
C PHE A 150 3.22 -37.55 -4.92
N ARG A 151 2.45 -38.55 -5.35
CA ARG A 151 1.75 -39.50 -4.49
C ARG A 151 2.25 -40.88 -4.84
N ASP A 152 2.66 -41.64 -3.83
CA ASP A 152 3.00 -43.04 -3.99
C ASP A 152 1.81 -43.81 -4.60
N ASP A 153 1.91 -44.12 -5.89
CA ASP A 153 0.97 -44.95 -6.65
C ASP A 153 1.63 -46.32 -6.86
N PRO A 154 1.07 -47.42 -6.35
CA PRO A 154 1.60 -48.77 -6.59
C PRO A 154 1.52 -49.20 -8.07
N LYS A 155 1.01 -48.35 -8.98
CA LYS A 155 1.05 -48.51 -10.44
C LYS A 155 2.32 -47.94 -11.11
N LEU A 156 3.46 -47.94 -10.42
CA LEU A 156 4.76 -47.74 -11.08
C LEU A 156 4.90 -48.75 -12.23
N GLU A 157 5.60 -48.34 -13.31
CA GLU A 157 5.77 -49.18 -14.51
C GLU A 157 6.35 -50.55 -14.10
N ALA A 158 5.64 -51.62 -14.46
CA ALA A 158 5.98 -52.97 -14.04
C ALA A 158 7.40 -53.34 -14.52
N GLY A 159 8.36 -53.39 -13.59
CA GLY A 159 9.73 -53.82 -13.89
C GLY A 159 10.86 -53.08 -13.16
N GLU A 160 10.60 -51.94 -12.50
CA GLU A 160 11.64 -51.18 -11.78
C GLU A 160 11.60 -51.42 -10.26
N GLU A 161 12.76 -51.29 -9.59
CA GLU A 161 12.83 -51.29 -8.13
C GLU A 161 12.14 -50.02 -7.58
N ILE A 162 11.07 -50.19 -6.82
CA ILE A 162 10.21 -49.10 -6.32
C ILE A 162 10.95 -48.15 -5.34
N ALA A 163 12.00 -48.64 -4.65
CA ALA A 163 12.65 -47.92 -3.55
C ALA A 163 13.52 -46.71 -3.96
N PRO A 164 14.40 -46.78 -4.98
CA PRO A 164 15.27 -45.66 -5.34
C PRO A 164 14.50 -44.48 -5.93
N GLU A 165 13.43 -44.75 -6.68
CA GLU A 165 12.60 -43.71 -7.30
C GLU A 165 11.85 -42.86 -6.28
N LEU A 166 11.30 -43.50 -5.24
CA LEU A 166 10.60 -42.83 -4.16
C LEU A 166 11.52 -41.93 -3.33
N LEU A 167 12.72 -42.41 -2.98
CA LEU A 167 13.72 -41.60 -2.28
C LEU A 167 14.17 -40.41 -3.14
N LYS A 168 14.31 -40.62 -4.45
CA LYS A 168 14.61 -39.54 -5.41
C LYS A 168 13.47 -38.54 -5.51
N ALA A 169 12.21 -38.97 -5.45
CA ALA A 169 11.05 -38.09 -5.45
C ALA A 169 11.04 -37.17 -4.22
N ILE A 170 11.42 -37.67 -3.04
CA ILE A 170 11.56 -36.84 -1.81
C ILE A 170 12.60 -35.73 -2.05
N GLN A 171 13.78 -36.07 -2.57
CA GLN A 171 14.87 -35.12 -2.87
C GLN A 171 14.49 -34.08 -3.95
N GLN A 172 13.62 -34.48 -4.87
CA GLN A 172 13.11 -33.67 -5.97
C GLN A 172 11.80 -32.96 -5.62
N SER A 173 11.39 -32.93 -4.35
CA SER A 173 10.21 -32.21 -3.87
C SER A 173 10.63 -30.95 -3.09
N TRP A 174 9.78 -29.92 -3.08
CA TRP A 174 9.99 -28.73 -2.24
C TRP A 174 9.62 -29.00 -0.77
N CYS A 175 8.56 -29.75 -0.53
CA CYS A 175 8.16 -30.17 0.81
C CYS A 175 7.61 -31.60 0.83
N SER A 176 7.56 -32.17 2.05
CA SER A 176 6.81 -33.39 2.34
C SER A 176 5.66 -33.10 3.27
N VAL A 177 4.46 -33.53 2.87
CA VAL A 177 3.27 -33.56 3.69
C VAL A 177 3.07 -34.98 4.20
N ILE A 178 3.05 -35.15 5.52
CA ILE A 178 3.04 -36.46 6.17
C ILE A 178 1.70 -36.64 6.87
N VAL A 179 0.90 -37.61 6.45
CA VAL A 179 -0.39 -37.94 7.05
C VAL A 179 -0.17 -39.04 8.08
N PHE A 180 0.00 -38.65 9.34
CA PHE A 180 0.06 -39.58 10.46
C PHE A 180 -1.33 -40.11 10.79
N SER A 181 -1.52 -41.40 10.50
CA SER A 181 -2.68 -42.20 10.87
C SER A 181 -2.33 -43.15 12.02
N GLU A 182 -3.35 -43.76 12.61
CA GLU A 182 -3.22 -44.61 13.79
C GLU A 182 -2.28 -45.81 13.59
N THR A 183 -2.21 -46.36 12.37
CA THR A 183 -1.34 -47.50 12.06
C THR A 183 -0.11 -47.13 11.22
N TYR A 184 0.20 -45.83 11.05
CA TYR A 184 1.32 -45.35 10.25
C TYR A 184 2.65 -46.06 10.56
N ALA A 185 2.98 -46.19 11.85
CA ALA A 185 4.23 -46.79 12.31
C ALA A 185 4.35 -48.30 12.04
N PHE A 186 3.26 -49.02 11.70
CA PHE A 186 3.33 -50.44 11.38
C PHE A 186 3.95 -50.70 10.00
N SER A 187 3.99 -49.70 9.12
CA SER A 187 4.63 -49.80 7.81
C SER A 187 6.11 -49.46 7.92
N SER A 188 6.97 -50.45 7.67
CA SER A 188 8.42 -50.21 7.53
C SER A 188 8.72 -49.23 6.40
N TRP A 189 7.89 -49.22 5.35
CA TRP A 189 7.99 -48.29 4.23
C TRP A 189 7.76 -46.83 4.66
N CYS A 190 6.67 -46.57 5.38
CA CYS A 190 6.34 -45.23 5.86
C CYS A 190 7.41 -44.69 6.83
N LEU A 191 8.04 -45.57 7.62
CA LEU A 191 9.15 -45.20 8.51
C LEU A 191 10.46 -44.94 7.75
N GLU A 192 10.71 -45.67 6.67
CA GLU A 192 11.86 -45.46 5.79
C GLU A 192 11.76 -44.11 5.05
N GLU A 193 10.59 -43.81 4.47
CA GLU A 193 10.28 -42.50 3.90
C GLU A 193 10.47 -41.38 4.91
N LEU A 194 9.95 -41.56 6.13
CA LEU A 194 10.07 -40.57 7.20
C LEU A 194 11.53 -40.29 7.57
N ALA A 195 12.36 -41.33 7.62
CA ALA A 195 13.78 -41.19 7.89
C ALA A 195 14.52 -40.43 6.78
N GLU A 196 14.20 -40.69 5.50
CA GLU A 196 14.79 -39.92 4.39
C GLU A 196 14.29 -38.47 4.40
N ILE A 197 13.00 -38.22 4.68
CA ILE A 197 12.45 -36.86 4.80
C ILE A 197 13.20 -36.06 5.87
N VAL A 198 13.45 -36.65 7.04
CA VAL A 198 14.20 -36.00 8.13
C VAL A 198 15.63 -35.70 7.73
N LYS A 199 16.28 -36.63 7.02
CA LYS A 199 17.63 -36.41 6.48
C LYS A 199 17.66 -35.22 5.53
N GLN A 200 16.72 -35.14 4.58
CA GLN A 200 16.59 -34.02 3.64
C GLN A 200 16.21 -32.70 4.34
N HIS A 201 15.37 -32.77 5.38
CA HIS A 201 14.99 -31.61 6.19
C HIS A 201 16.21 -30.96 6.87
N ASN A 202 17.08 -31.79 7.45
CA ASN A 202 18.24 -31.34 8.20
C ASN A 202 19.39 -30.86 7.29
N ASN A 203 19.53 -31.45 6.09
CA ASN A 203 20.67 -31.16 5.21
C ASN A 203 20.37 -30.12 4.11
N ASP A 204 19.16 -30.13 3.55
CA ASP A 204 18.84 -29.40 2.31
C ASP A 204 17.68 -28.39 2.47
N GLY A 205 17.24 -28.14 3.71
CA GLY A 205 16.19 -27.17 4.02
C GLY A 205 14.78 -27.59 3.57
N HIS A 206 14.60 -28.88 3.23
CA HIS A 206 13.33 -29.48 2.81
C HIS A 206 12.21 -29.18 3.81
N LYS A 207 11.06 -28.68 3.36
CA LYS A 207 9.98 -28.31 4.28
C LYS A 207 9.16 -29.53 4.69
N VAL A 208 8.81 -29.63 5.97
CA VAL A 208 8.07 -30.78 6.53
C VAL A 208 6.78 -30.30 7.17
N PHE A 209 5.69 -30.97 6.80
CA PHE A 209 4.31 -30.57 7.09
C PHE A 209 3.50 -31.76 7.62
N PRO A 210 3.53 -32.00 8.95
CA PRO A 210 2.78 -33.10 9.53
C PRO A 210 1.28 -32.79 9.65
N ILE A 211 0.46 -33.77 9.30
CA ILE A 211 -0.99 -33.82 9.48
C ILE A 211 -1.28 -34.96 10.45
N PHE A 212 -1.96 -34.66 11.55
CA PHE A 212 -2.37 -35.63 12.55
C PHE A 212 -3.83 -36.02 12.29
N TYR A 213 -4.02 -37.16 11.63
CA TYR A 213 -5.32 -37.71 11.22
C TYR A 213 -5.79 -38.74 12.24
N HIS A 214 -6.67 -38.32 13.15
CA HIS A 214 -7.14 -39.12 14.30
C HIS A 214 -6.01 -39.68 15.20
N VAL A 215 -4.90 -38.93 15.33
CA VAL A 215 -3.76 -39.30 16.19
C VAL A 215 -3.34 -38.11 17.05
N ASP A 216 -2.98 -38.34 18.31
CA ASP A 216 -2.33 -37.33 19.14
C ASP A 216 -0.81 -37.35 18.88
N PRO A 217 -0.17 -36.21 18.53
CA PRO A 217 1.28 -36.14 18.38
C PRO A 217 2.07 -36.57 19.62
N SER A 218 1.45 -36.54 20.81
CA SER A 218 2.08 -37.02 22.04
C SER A 218 2.31 -38.54 22.02
N ASP A 219 1.46 -39.31 21.35
CA ASP A 219 1.60 -40.75 21.21
C ASP A 219 2.74 -41.12 20.26
N LEU A 220 2.89 -40.33 19.19
CA LEU A 220 4.01 -40.43 18.25
C LEU A 220 5.34 -40.02 18.92
N ARG A 221 5.37 -38.90 19.65
CA ARG A 221 6.58 -38.39 20.33
C ARG A 221 7.04 -39.29 21.46
N LYS A 222 6.11 -39.76 22.29
CA LYS A 222 6.41 -40.62 23.45
C LYS A 222 6.44 -42.09 23.09
N GLN A 223 6.14 -42.43 21.83
CA GLN A 223 6.10 -43.80 21.29
C GLN A 223 5.26 -44.72 22.18
N LYS A 224 4.02 -44.30 22.43
CA LYS A 224 3.04 -45.00 23.29
C LYS A 224 2.00 -45.74 22.44
N GLU A 225 1.18 -46.55 23.12
CA GLU A 225 0.03 -47.24 22.51
C GLU A 225 0.41 -48.02 21.26
N LYS A 226 -0.33 -47.83 20.15
CA LYS A 226 -0.09 -48.50 18.86
C LYS A 226 1.29 -48.25 18.27
N VAL A 227 1.93 -47.11 18.56
CA VAL A 227 3.31 -46.84 18.12
C VAL A 227 4.29 -47.76 18.84
N LYS A 228 4.09 -48.00 20.13
CA LYS A 228 4.92 -48.93 20.90
C LYS A 228 4.80 -50.35 20.36
N GLU A 229 3.57 -50.79 20.07
CA GLU A 229 3.30 -52.10 19.48
C GLU A 229 3.94 -52.26 18.10
N ALA A 230 3.85 -51.22 17.26
CA ALA A 230 4.48 -51.21 15.94
C ALA A 230 6.00 -51.40 16.02
N PHE A 231 6.67 -50.64 16.89
CA PHE A 231 8.12 -50.79 17.05
C PHE A 231 8.53 -52.13 17.67
N ALA A 232 7.75 -52.71 18.58
CA ALA A 232 8.04 -54.05 19.10
C ALA A 232 8.03 -55.11 17.98
N ARG A 233 7.09 -54.99 17.02
CA ARG A 233 7.06 -55.88 15.84
C ARG A 233 8.25 -55.67 14.91
N HIS A 234 8.66 -54.42 14.69
CA HIS A 234 9.82 -54.12 13.85
C HIS A 234 11.12 -54.57 14.50
N GLU A 235 11.28 -54.41 15.81
CA GLU A 235 12.41 -54.93 16.57
C GLU A 235 12.51 -56.45 16.48
N GLU A 236 11.38 -57.16 16.48
CA GLU A 236 11.37 -58.60 16.27
C GLU A 236 11.72 -59.00 14.83
N ARG A 237 11.26 -58.23 13.84
CA ARG A 237 11.52 -58.49 12.42
C ARG A 237 12.95 -58.14 11.99
N TYR A 238 13.54 -57.11 12.58
CA TYR A 238 14.85 -56.55 12.21
C TYR A 238 15.83 -56.60 13.39
N LYS A 239 15.86 -57.72 14.14
CA LYS A 239 16.68 -57.90 15.35
C LYS A 239 18.17 -57.57 15.15
N GLU A 240 18.68 -57.76 13.94
CA GLU A 240 20.09 -57.55 13.60
C GLU A 240 20.40 -56.09 13.19
N ASP A 241 19.38 -55.26 12.94
CA ASP A 241 19.51 -53.89 12.45
C ASP A 241 18.94 -52.88 13.46
N CYS A 242 19.54 -52.86 14.65
CA CYS A 242 19.18 -51.94 15.73
C CYS A 242 19.35 -50.47 15.30
N GLU A 243 20.32 -50.17 14.44
CA GLU A 243 20.56 -48.81 13.94
C GLU A 243 19.39 -48.29 13.11
N LYS A 244 18.80 -49.14 12.25
CA LYS A 244 17.61 -48.79 11.47
C LYS A 244 16.41 -48.49 12.36
N ILE A 245 16.16 -49.31 13.38
CA ILE A 245 15.08 -49.06 14.34
C ILE A 245 15.29 -47.73 15.06
N GLN A 246 16.52 -47.46 15.52
CA GLN A 246 16.83 -46.21 16.20
C GLN A 246 16.66 -45.00 15.28
N ARG A 247 17.06 -45.12 14.01
CA ARG A 247 16.84 -44.09 12.98
C ARG A 247 15.36 -43.79 12.78
N TRP A 248 14.52 -44.82 12.67
CA TRP A 248 13.07 -44.64 12.55
C TRP A 248 12.45 -44.00 13.80
N ARG A 249 12.84 -44.44 15.00
CA ARG A 249 12.40 -43.84 16.28
C ARG A 249 12.75 -42.36 16.34
N ASN A 250 13.98 -42.00 15.98
CA ASN A 250 14.46 -40.62 15.97
C ASN A 250 13.70 -39.76 14.94
N ALA A 251 13.49 -40.29 13.73
CA ALA A 251 12.74 -39.57 12.69
C ALA A 251 11.29 -39.28 13.13
N LEU A 252 10.62 -40.26 13.73
CA LEU A 252 9.26 -40.09 14.24
C LEU A 252 9.18 -39.03 15.34
N ILE A 253 10.11 -39.04 16.30
CA ILE A 253 10.17 -38.05 17.38
C ILE A 253 10.36 -36.64 16.79
N GLN A 254 11.29 -36.48 15.84
CA GLN A 254 11.61 -35.18 15.25
C GLN A 254 10.41 -34.59 14.51
N VAL A 255 9.77 -35.37 13.61
CA VAL A 255 8.63 -34.86 12.84
C VAL A 255 7.41 -34.63 13.72
N ALA A 256 7.14 -35.50 14.69
CA ALA A 256 6.01 -35.32 15.61
C ALA A 256 6.20 -34.13 16.57
N ALA A 257 7.42 -33.59 16.71
CA ALA A 257 7.69 -32.35 17.43
C ALA A 257 7.46 -31.08 16.57
N ILE A 258 7.37 -31.21 15.25
CA ILE A 258 7.05 -30.09 14.36
C ILE A 258 5.57 -29.71 14.53
N LYS A 259 5.29 -28.40 14.54
CA LYS A 259 3.92 -27.89 14.56
C LYS A 259 3.18 -28.33 13.29
N GLY A 260 2.21 -29.22 13.44
CA GLY A 260 1.38 -29.75 12.36
C GLY A 260 -0.06 -29.27 12.39
N TRP A 261 -0.86 -29.81 11.48
CA TRP A 261 -2.31 -29.62 11.45
C TRP A 261 -3.01 -30.81 12.09
N HIS A 262 -4.07 -30.54 12.85
CA HIS A 262 -4.85 -31.55 13.54
C HIS A 262 -6.29 -31.53 12.99
N LEU A 263 -6.77 -32.67 12.50
CA LEU A 263 -8.13 -32.75 11.96
C LEU A 263 -9.17 -32.46 13.06
N ASN A 264 -9.04 -33.08 14.24
CA ASN A 264 -10.02 -33.02 15.33
C ASN A 264 -11.45 -33.35 14.84
N ASN A 265 -12.49 -32.98 15.60
CA ASN A 265 -13.90 -33.14 15.19
C ASN A 265 -14.35 -32.13 14.11
N ARG A 266 -13.46 -31.72 13.18
CA ARG A 266 -13.78 -30.79 12.08
C ARG A 266 -14.16 -31.56 10.81
N HIS A 267 -14.82 -30.88 9.88
CA HIS A 267 -15.08 -31.43 8.55
C HIS A 267 -13.79 -31.54 7.73
N GLU A 268 -13.51 -32.73 7.19
CA GLU A 268 -12.31 -33.01 6.39
C GLU A 268 -12.16 -32.09 5.18
N SER A 269 -13.26 -31.78 4.50
CA SER A 269 -13.25 -30.92 3.31
C SER A 269 -12.78 -29.49 3.63
N GLU A 270 -13.22 -28.92 4.76
CA GLU A 270 -12.74 -27.61 5.22
C GLU A 270 -11.28 -27.65 5.63
N PHE A 271 -10.87 -28.74 6.29
CA PHE A 271 -9.52 -28.94 6.76
C PHE A 271 -8.51 -29.09 5.61
N ILE A 272 -8.84 -29.90 4.60
CA ILE A 272 -8.05 -30.06 3.37
C ILE A 272 -7.91 -28.72 2.66
N ARG A 273 -9.01 -27.98 2.49
CA ARG A 273 -9.00 -26.66 1.86
C ARG A 273 -8.06 -25.69 2.57
N GLU A 274 -8.02 -25.70 3.90
CA GLU A 274 -7.12 -24.87 4.70
C GLU A 274 -5.64 -25.27 4.49
N ILE A 275 -5.35 -26.56 4.43
CA ILE A 275 -4.00 -27.10 4.20
C ILE A 275 -3.51 -26.68 2.81
N VAL A 276 -4.30 -26.94 1.77
CA VAL A 276 -3.95 -26.59 0.38
C VAL A 276 -3.67 -25.10 0.27
N LYS A 277 -4.55 -24.23 0.79
CA LYS A 277 -4.33 -22.77 0.82
C LYS A 277 -3.00 -22.38 1.48
N LYS A 278 -2.69 -22.96 2.64
CA LYS A 278 -1.45 -22.66 3.36
C LYS A 278 -0.20 -23.14 2.61
N ILE A 279 -0.27 -24.31 1.96
CA ILE A 279 0.82 -24.83 1.13
C ILE A 279 1.02 -23.95 -0.10
N SER A 280 -0.05 -23.60 -0.81
CA SER A 280 0.00 -22.71 -1.96
C SER A 280 0.71 -21.40 -1.64
N VAL A 281 0.28 -20.68 -0.59
CA VAL A 281 0.90 -19.40 -0.18
C VAL A 281 2.40 -19.56 0.08
N LYS A 282 2.81 -20.63 0.75
CA LYS A 282 4.23 -20.91 1.02
C LYS A 282 5.02 -21.24 -0.25
N LEU A 283 4.42 -21.95 -1.22
CA LEU A 283 5.02 -22.20 -2.53
C LEU A 283 5.24 -20.90 -3.31
N TYR A 284 4.24 -20.01 -3.36
CA TYR A 284 4.37 -18.70 -4.03
C TYR A 284 5.46 -17.84 -3.43
N ARG A 285 5.61 -17.84 -2.09
CA ARG A 285 6.72 -17.17 -1.41
C ARG A 285 8.08 -17.74 -1.80
N THR A 286 8.18 -19.06 -2.01
CA THR A 286 9.46 -19.71 -2.29
C THR A 286 9.89 -19.58 -3.75
N TYR A 287 8.92 -19.65 -4.68
CA TYR A 287 9.17 -19.62 -6.12
C TYR A 287 8.46 -18.44 -6.81
N PRO A 288 8.82 -17.18 -6.50
CA PRO A 288 8.29 -16.05 -7.23
C PRO A 288 8.74 -16.14 -8.71
N VAL A 289 7.79 -16.17 -9.64
CA VAL A 289 8.06 -16.33 -11.09
C VAL A 289 8.80 -15.14 -11.70
N THR A 290 8.90 -14.01 -10.99
CA THR A 290 9.43 -12.78 -11.56
C THR A 290 10.75 -12.34 -10.95
N ARG A 291 11.66 -11.92 -11.85
CA ARG A 291 12.98 -11.33 -11.64
C ARG A 291 12.98 -10.23 -10.56
N SER A 292 14.19 -9.95 -10.07
CA SER A 292 14.69 -8.94 -9.11
C SER A 292 14.06 -7.52 -9.11
N ASP A 293 13.08 -7.25 -9.96
CA ASP A 293 12.47 -5.93 -10.18
C ASP A 293 11.17 -5.69 -9.39
N LEU A 294 10.61 -6.69 -8.73
CA LEU A 294 9.29 -6.59 -8.06
C LEU A 294 9.40 -6.62 -6.54
N VAL A 295 10.01 -5.58 -6.02
CA VAL A 295 10.17 -5.31 -4.59
C VAL A 295 8.82 -4.95 -3.95
N GLY A 296 8.53 -5.50 -2.77
CA GLY A 296 7.30 -5.22 -2.00
C GLY A 296 6.00 -5.84 -2.54
N PHE A 297 6.08 -6.72 -3.53
CA PHE A 297 4.92 -7.40 -4.10
C PHE A 297 4.56 -8.72 -3.41
N CYS A 298 5.47 -9.36 -2.65
CA CYS A 298 5.22 -10.67 -2.05
C CYS A 298 3.99 -10.67 -1.14
N GLU A 299 3.93 -9.78 -0.15
CA GLU A 299 2.79 -9.70 0.78
C GLU A 299 1.47 -9.34 0.06
N ARG A 300 1.54 -8.47 -0.95
CA ARG A 300 0.38 -8.04 -1.75
C ARG A 300 -0.16 -9.15 -2.63
N LEU A 301 0.73 -9.94 -3.22
CA LEU A 301 0.38 -11.08 -4.06
C LEU A 301 -0.25 -12.19 -3.23
N GLU A 302 0.15 -12.36 -1.96
CA GLU A 302 -0.44 -13.36 -1.08
C GLU A 302 -1.88 -13.04 -0.72
N ASP A 303 -2.18 -11.80 -0.33
CA ASP A 303 -3.57 -11.39 -0.05
C ASP A 303 -4.42 -11.50 -1.32
N LEU A 304 -3.87 -11.08 -2.47
CA LEU A 304 -4.54 -11.24 -3.77
C LEU A 304 -4.77 -12.73 -4.10
N TYR A 305 -3.79 -13.60 -3.88
CA TYR A 305 -3.90 -15.03 -4.12
C TYR A 305 -5.00 -15.68 -3.27
N LEU A 306 -5.07 -15.32 -1.99
CA LEU A 306 -6.11 -15.81 -1.09
C LEU A 306 -7.52 -15.41 -1.54
N LYS A 307 -7.66 -14.20 -2.11
CA LYS A 307 -8.93 -13.71 -2.68
C LYS A 307 -9.28 -14.41 -3.99
N ILE A 308 -8.29 -14.65 -4.85
CA ILE A 308 -8.44 -15.42 -6.08
C ILE A 308 -8.86 -16.86 -5.76
N ASN A 309 -8.26 -17.49 -4.76
CA ASN A 309 -8.61 -18.83 -4.27
C ASN A 309 -8.72 -19.89 -5.38
N ILE A 310 -7.59 -20.21 -6.01
CA ILE A 310 -7.53 -21.20 -7.11
C ILE A 310 -7.87 -22.60 -6.57
N GLY A 311 -8.77 -23.29 -7.26
CA GLY A 311 -9.15 -24.69 -6.96
C GLY A 311 -10.64 -24.86 -6.58
N GLU A 312 -11.32 -23.78 -6.21
CA GLU A 312 -12.79 -23.79 -6.04
C GLU A 312 -13.50 -23.78 -7.39
N ASN A 313 -14.66 -24.44 -7.44
CA ASN A 313 -15.51 -24.58 -8.64
C ASN A 313 -16.45 -23.38 -8.89
N ASP A 314 -16.28 -22.28 -8.17
CA ASP A 314 -17.03 -21.05 -8.40
C ASP A 314 -16.39 -20.19 -9.50
N VAL A 315 -17.13 -19.17 -9.97
CA VAL A 315 -16.59 -18.09 -10.81
C VAL A 315 -16.36 -16.89 -9.93
N ARG A 316 -15.13 -16.37 -9.90
CA ARG A 316 -14.79 -15.20 -9.07
C ARG A 316 -14.27 -14.04 -9.88
N VAL A 317 -14.72 -12.86 -9.51
CA VAL A 317 -14.30 -11.56 -10.03
C VAL A 317 -13.63 -10.77 -8.92
N ILE A 318 -12.37 -10.41 -9.14
CA ILE A 318 -11.55 -9.65 -8.20
C ILE A 318 -11.27 -8.27 -8.80
N GLY A 319 -11.77 -7.21 -8.16
CA GLY A 319 -11.49 -5.84 -8.55
C GLY A 319 -10.28 -5.28 -7.82
N ILE A 320 -9.23 -4.91 -8.55
CA ILE A 320 -8.06 -4.18 -8.03
C ILE A 320 -8.27 -2.68 -8.27
N CYS A 321 -8.47 -1.91 -7.19
CA CYS A 321 -8.75 -0.48 -7.26
C CYS A 321 -7.74 0.36 -6.48
N GLY A 322 -7.33 1.48 -7.06
CA GLY A 322 -6.44 2.42 -6.40
C GLY A 322 -5.94 3.52 -7.31
N MET A 323 -5.18 4.44 -6.75
CA MET A 323 -4.60 5.59 -7.43
C MET A 323 -3.82 5.18 -8.71
N GLY A 324 -3.71 6.11 -9.66
CA GLY A 324 -2.77 5.96 -10.79
C GLY A 324 -1.36 5.68 -10.27
N ALA A 325 -0.53 4.99 -11.07
CA ALA A 325 0.87 4.72 -10.76
C ALA A 325 1.18 3.84 -9.51
N ILE A 326 0.17 3.37 -8.76
CA ILE A 326 0.36 2.52 -7.56
C ILE A 326 0.81 1.07 -7.88
N GLY A 327 0.82 0.67 -9.16
CA GLY A 327 1.24 -0.66 -9.59
C GLY A 327 0.12 -1.71 -9.75
N LYS A 328 -1.13 -1.30 -9.98
CA LYS A 328 -2.27 -2.22 -10.21
C LYS A 328 -2.04 -3.17 -11.39
N THR A 329 -1.70 -2.60 -12.55
CA THR A 329 -1.38 -3.34 -13.78
C THR A 329 -0.23 -4.31 -13.55
N THR A 330 0.82 -3.87 -12.85
CA THR A 330 1.95 -4.72 -12.50
C THR A 330 1.51 -5.89 -11.63
N LEU A 331 0.74 -5.63 -10.57
CA LEU A 331 0.23 -6.67 -9.68
C LEU A 331 -0.64 -7.70 -10.44
N ALA A 332 -1.55 -7.22 -11.30
CA ALA A 332 -2.40 -8.09 -12.12
C ALA A 332 -1.60 -8.89 -13.15
N ARG A 333 -0.56 -8.30 -13.75
CA ARG A 333 0.34 -8.97 -14.69
C ARG A 333 1.19 -10.04 -14.02
N VAL A 334 1.67 -9.79 -12.81
CA VAL A 334 2.40 -10.79 -12.02
C VAL A 334 1.49 -11.95 -11.65
N ALA A 335 0.28 -11.66 -11.16
CA ALA A 335 -0.73 -12.68 -10.89
C ALA A 335 -1.05 -13.50 -12.15
N TYR A 336 -1.23 -12.85 -13.31
CA TYR A 336 -1.44 -13.53 -14.59
C TYR A 336 -0.29 -14.45 -14.98
N THR A 337 0.94 -13.96 -14.87
CA THR A 337 2.12 -14.73 -15.25
C THR A 337 2.29 -15.94 -14.33
N GLN A 338 2.06 -15.75 -13.04
CA GLN A 338 2.20 -16.79 -12.02
C GLN A 338 1.08 -17.82 -12.07
N MET A 339 -0.17 -17.41 -12.27
CA MET A 339 -1.33 -18.25 -11.99
C MET A 339 -1.99 -18.82 -13.24
N SER A 340 -1.77 -18.22 -14.41
CA SER A 340 -2.51 -18.57 -15.63
C SER A 340 -2.29 -20.01 -16.13
N HIS A 341 -1.25 -20.71 -15.69
CA HIS A 341 -1.02 -22.11 -16.05
C HIS A 341 -2.01 -23.09 -15.41
N HIS A 342 -2.79 -22.66 -14.42
CA HIS A 342 -3.83 -23.46 -13.75
C HIS A 342 -5.18 -23.50 -14.49
N PHE A 343 -5.26 -22.84 -15.64
CA PHE A 343 -6.49 -22.56 -16.36
C PHE A 343 -6.37 -22.99 -17.83
N GLU A 344 -7.47 -23.47 -18.39
CA GLU A 344 -7.53 -23.99 -19.77
C GLU A 344 -7.41 -22.88 -20.80
N SER A 345 -7.92 -21.69 -20.48
CA SER A 345 -7.83 -20.52 -21.34
C SER A 345 -7.46 -19.30 -20.52
N LYS A 346 -6.63 -18.44 -21.10
CA LYS A 346 -6.08 -17.27 -20.41
C LYS A 346 -6.00 -16.09 -21.35
N SER A 347 -6.35 -14.91 -20.84
CA SER A 347 -6.24 -13.67 -21.60
C SER A 347 -5.87 -12.50 -20.70
N PHE A 348 -4.98 -11.65 -21.20
CA PHE A 348 -4.67 -10.36 -20.60
C PHE A 348 -5.12 -9.28 -21.58
N LEU A 349 -6.22 -8.62 -21.27
CA LEU A 349 -6.80 -7.56 -22.09
C LEU A 349 -6.36 -6.22 -21.53
N ALA A 350 -5.36 -5.63 -22.19
CA ALA A 350 -4.91 -4.27 -21.89
C ALA A 350 -5.78 -3.25 -22.63
N ASP A 351 -6.27 -2.23 -21.91
CA ASP A 351 -6.86 -1.03 -22.49
C ASP A 351 -8.12 -1.32 -23.36
N ILE A 352 -9.21 -1.66 -22.68
CA ILE A 352 -10.48 -2.05 -23.31
C ILE A 352 -11.23 -0.78 -23.73
N ARG A 353 -11.00 -0.30 -24.95
CA ARG A 353 -11.65 0.92 -25.47
C ARG A 353 -12.91 0.67 -26.29
N GLU A 354 -13.11 -0.52 -26.84
CA GLU A 354 -14.32 -0.84 -27.60
C GLU A 354 -14.71 -2.32 -27.43
N VAL A 355 -15.82 -2.58 -26.73
CA VAL A 355 -16.47 -3.90 -26.67
C VAL A 355 -17.73 -3.82 -27.53
N SER A 356 -17.83 -4.64 -28.58
CA SER A 356 -19.06 -4.72 -29.41
C SER A 356 -19.98 -5.83 -28.92
N ASP A 357 -21.29 -5.69 -29.15
CA ASP A 357 -22.29 -6.71 -28.79
C ASP A 357 -22.03 -8.07 -29.46
N LYS A 358 -21.44 -8.06 -30.66
CA LYS A 358 -21.01 -9.27 -31.37
C LYS A 358 -19.89 -10.01 -30.65
N TRP A 359 -19.04 -9.29 -29.92
CA TRP A 359 -17.95 -9.85 -29.13
C TRP A 359 -18.49 -10.58 -27.88
N ASN A 360 -19.57 -10.06 -27.28
CA ASN A 360 -20.25 -10.64 -26.12
C ASN A 360 -20.83 -12.03 -26.41
N ASP A 361 -21.53 -12.18 -27.55
CA ASP A 361 -22.14 -13.45 -27.95
C ASP A 361 -21.09 -14.56 -28.21
N ILE A 362 -19.94 -14.18 -28.77
CA ILE A 362 -18.84 -15.12 -29.05
C ILE A 362 -18.19 -15.56 -27.73
N ILE A 363 -17.96 -14.64 -26.80
CA ILE A 363 -17.38 -14.96 -25.50
C ILE A 363 -18.29 -15.86 -24.68
N SER A 364 -19.58 -15.50 -24.55
CA SER A 364 -20.53 -16.26 -23.75
C SER A 364 -20.66 -17.72 -24.23
N ARG A 365 -20.69 -17.96 -25.55
CA ARG A 365 -20.72 -19.33 -26.10
C ARG A 365 -19.42 -20.09 -25.96
N THR A 366 -18.27 -19.40 -26.03
CA THR A 366 -16.96 -20.06 -26.09
C THR A 366 -16.36 -20.32 -24.71
N LEU A 367 -16.62 -19.43 -23.74
CA LEU A 367 -15.99 -19.45 -22.41
C LEU A 367 -16.89 -20.02 -21.30
N SER A 368 -18.20 -20.16 -21.52
CA SER A 368 -19.16 -20.67 -20.53
C SER A 368 -18.90 -22.11 -20.08
N HIS A 369 -18.14 -22.89 -20.87
CA HIS A 369 -17.78 -24.27 -20.55
C HIS A 369 -16.30 -24.46 -20.25
N LYS A 370 -15.51 -23.39 -20.19
CA LYS A 370 -14.06 -23.45 -19.99
C LYS A 370 -13.65 -22.82 -18.68
N LYS A 371 -12.64 -23.41 -18.03
CA LYS A 371 -12.01 -22.83 -16.84
C LYS A 371 -11.03 -21.74 -17.27
N VAL A 372 -11.38 -20.46 -17.10
CA VAL A 372 -10.60 -19.34 -17.64
C VAL A 372 -9.93 -18.45 -16.60
N PHE A 373 -8.80 -17.84 -16.98
CA PHE A 373 -8.14 -16.77 -16.24
C PHE A 373 -8.06 -15.49 -17.08
N VAL A 374 -8.87 -14.49 -16.76
CA VAL A 374 -8.96 -13.25 -17.54
C VAL A 374 -8.53 -12.05 -16.70
N VAL A 375 -7.65 -11.21 -17.25
CA VAL A 375 -7.31 -9.90 -16.67
C VAL A 375 -7.84 -8.81 -17.59
N LEU A 376 -8.69 -7.95 -17.06
CA LEU A 376 -9.17 -6.72 -17.69
C LEU A 376 -8.41 -5.55 -17.06
N ASP A 377 -7.46 -4.99 -17.81
CA ASP A 377 -6.57 -3.96 -17.29
C ASP A 377 -7.00 -2.55 -17.71
N ASP A 378 -7.00 -1.65 -16.73
CA ASP A 378 -7.31 -0.22 -16.79
C ASP A 378 -8.72 0.09 -17.32
N VAL A 379 -9.73 -0.47 -16.66
CA VAL A 379 -11.11 -0.26 -17.09
C VAL A 379 -11.71 1.01 -16.47
N ASP A 380 -12.19 1.90 -17.32
CA ASP A 380 -12.73 3.23 -16.97
C ASP A 380 -14.21 3.41 -17.35
N ASN A 381 -14.73 2.59 -18.28
CA ASN A 381 -16.11 2.65 -18.77
C ASN A 381 -17.00 1.55 -18.15
N ILE A 382 -18.11 1.97 -17.55
CA ILE A 382 -19.11 1.07 -16.94
C ILE A 382 -19.75 0.10 -17.94
N GLN A 383 -19.90 0.51 -19.21
CA GLN A 383 -20.51 -0.34 -20.23
C GLN A 383 -19.59 -1.51 -20.59
N HIS A 384 -18.28 -1.28 -20.67
CA HIS A 384 -17.32 -2.34 -20.97
C HIS A 384 -17.32 -3.42 -19.88
N ILE A 385 -17.44 -3.02 -18.61
CA ILE A 385 -17.43 -3.98 -17.50
C ILE A 385 -18.80 -4.67 -17.33
N LYS A 386 -19.92 -3.96 -17.49
CA LYS A 386 -21.25 -4.59 -17.48
C LYS A 386 -21.36 -5.69 -18.52
N CYS A 387 -20.80 -5.46 -19.70
CA CYS A 387 -20.73 -6.45 -20.76
C CYS A 387 -19.82 -7.63 -20.38
N LEU A 388 -18.65 -7.42 -19.78
CA LEU A 388 -17.67 -8.51 -19.59
C LEU A 388 -17.78 -9.28 -18.26
N VAL A 389 -18.37 -8.68 -17.23
CA VAL A 389 -18.23 -9.14 -15.84
C VAL A 389 -19.57 -9.25 -15.10
N GLY A 390 -20.63 -8.56 -15.58
CA GLY A 390 -21.93 -8.54 -14.91
C GLY A 390 -22.74 -9.84 -14.98
N ARG A 391 -22.16 -10.92 -15.53
CA ARG A 391 -22.81 -12.21 -15.79
C ARG A 391 -21.83 -13.35 -15.52
N HIS A 392 -21.82 -13.85 -14.28
CA HIS A 392 -20.98 -14.98 -13.87
C HIS A 392 -21.23 -16.25 -14.72
N ASP A 393 -22.40 -16.36 -15.34
CA ASP A 393 -22.82 -17.42 -16.25
C ASP A 393 -22.05 -17.46 -17.58
N TRP A 394 -21.26 -16.44 -17.91
CA TRP A 394 -20.46 -16.42 -19.14
C TRP A 394 -19.16 -17.19 -19.03
N PHE A 395 -18.79 -17.64 -17.83
CA PHE A 395 -17.56 -18.33 -17.57
C PHE A 395 -17.85 -19.71 -16.98
N GLY A 396 -17.05 -20.70 -17.38
CA GLY A 396 -17.14 -22.03 -16.80
C GLY A 396 -16.74 -22.06 -15.33
N SER A 397 -17.23 -23.08 -14.63
CA SER A 397 -16.87 -23.39 -13.24
C SER A 397 -15.35 -23.34 -13.01
N GLY A 398 -14.93 -22.69 -11.93
CA GLY A 398 -13.51 -22.54 -11.58
C GLY A 398 -12.79 -21.37 -12.25
N SER A 399 -13.50 -20.50 -12.98
CA SER A 399 -12.92 -19.33 -13.64
C SER A 399 -12.59 -18.19 -12.67
N ARG A 400 -11.54 -17.42 -12.99
CA ARG A 400 -11.09 -16.26 -12.22
C ARG A 400 -10.88 -15.06 -13.14
N ILE A 401 -11.47 -13.94 -12.77
CA ILE A 401 -11.42 -12.69 -13.51
C ILE A 401 -10.81 -11.62 -12.60
N ILE A 402 -9.82 -10.89 -13.08
CA ILE A 402 -9.25 -9.73 -12.40
C ILE A 402 -9.60 -8.48 -13.21
N VAL A 403 -10.10 -7.44 -12.54
CA VAL A 403 -10.38 -6.14 -13.15
C VAL A 403 -9.53 -5.10 -12.45
N THR A 404 -8.67 -4.38 -13.17
CA THR A 404 -7.95 -3.23 -12.61
C THR A 404 -8.67 -1.94 -12.99
N THR A 405 -8.81 -1.01 -12.04
CA THR A 405 -9.44 0.30 -12.28
C THR A 405 -8.95 1.34 -11.28
N THR A 406 -9.06 2.62 -11.63
CA THR A 406 -8.91 3.73 -10.67
C THR A 406 -10.23 4.09 -9.98
N ASN A 407 -11.36 3.63 -10.53
CA ASN A 407 -12.69 4.03 -10.12
C ASN A 407 -13.42 2.93 -9.32
N LYS A 408 -13.50 3.14 -8.00
CA LYS A 408 -14.15 2.21 -7.06
C LYS A 408 -15.64 2.00 -7.34
N HIS A 409 -16.31 3.00 -7.91
CA HIS A 409 -17.73 2.91 -8.24
C HIS A 409 -18.00 1.85 -9.32
N LEU A 410 -17.09 1.72 -10.30
CA LEU A 410 -17.21 0.71 -11.35
C LEU A 410 -17.28 -0.69 -10.76
N LEU A 411 -16.40 -1.01 -9.79
CA LEU A 411 -16.40 -2.32 -9.15
C LEU A 411 -17.71 -2.63 -8.40
N ARG A 412 -18.34 -1.62 -7.78
CA ARG A 412 -19.65 -1.77 -7.14
C ARG A 412 -20.75 -2.08 -8.16
N CYS A 413 -20.77 -1.37 -9.28
CA CYS A 413 -21.75 -1.60 -10.34
C CYS A 413 -21.62 -2.98 -10.99
N CYS A 414 -20.45 -3.62 -10.88
CA CYS A 414 -20.15 -4.89 -11.51
C CYS A 414 -20.29 -6.10 -10.58
N GLN A 415 -20.75 -5.87 -9.34
CA GLN A 415 -20.95 -6.92 -8.34
C GLN A 415 -19.73 -7.82 -8.16
N VAL A 416 -18.53 -7.24 -8.13
CA VAL A 416 -17.31 -8.03 -7.92
C VAL A 416 -17.35 -8.73 -6.56
N ASP A 417 -16.86 -9.98 -6.50
CA ASP A 417 -16.84 -10.76 -5.26
C ASP A 417 -15.92 -10.14 -4.21
N TYR A 418 -14.78 -9.60 -4.66
CA TYR A 418 -13.79 -8.99 -3.79
C TYR A 418 -13.17 -7.73 -4.39
N VAL A 419 -12.97 -6.71 -3.55
CA VAL A 419 -12.20 -5.51 -3.90
C VAL A 419 -10.86 -5.54 -3.17
N TYR A 420 -9.77 -5.52 -3.92
CA TYR A 420 -8.42 -5.36 -3.41
C TYR A 420 -7.96 -3.92 -3.63
N MET A 421 -7.53 -3.24 -2.56
CA MET A 421 -7.00 -1.87 -2.63
C MET A 421 -5.50 -1.88 -2.31
N PRO A 422 -4.60 -1.83 -3.31
CA PRO A 422 -3.18 -1.77 -3.06
C PRO A 422 -2.80 -0.49 -2.32
N THR A 423 -1.87 -0.60 -1.37
CA THR A 423 -1.25 0.52 -0.66
C THR A 423 0.04 0.99 -1.35
N THR A 424 0.61 2.12 -0.90
CA THR A 424 1.96 2.54 -1.28
C THR A 424 3.00 1.59 -0.68
N LEU A 425 4.19 1.52 -1.26
CA LEU A 425 5.27 0.68 -0.75
C LEU A 425 5.68 1.17 0.63
N ASN A 426 5.98 0.25 1.56
CA ASN A 426 6.56 0.64 2.83
C ASN A 426 7.98 1.22 2.59
N PRO A 427 8.53 2.01 3.52
CA PRO A 427 9.82 2.69 3.31
C PRO A 427 10.96 1.75 2.91
N LYS A 428 11.00 0.53 3.47
CA LYS A 428 12.04 -0.47 3.17
C LYS A 428 11.93 -0.97 1.73
N ASP A 429 10.74 -1.34 1.29
CA ASP A 429 10.49 -1.82 -0.07
C ASP A 429 10.64 -0.69 -1.09
N ALA A 430 10.22 0.53 -0.73
CA ALA A 430 10.38 1.71 -1.57
C ALA A 430 11.87 2.01 -1.81
N LEU A 431 12.68 1.98 -0.76
CA LEU A 431 14.14 2.17 -0.85
C LEU A 431 14.80 1.07 -1.68
N GLN A 432 14.41 -0.19 -1.47
CA GLN A 432 14.96 -1.30 -2.25
C GLN A 432 14.56 -1.22 -3.74
N LEU A 433 13.33 -0.82 -4.06
CA LEU A 433 12.91 -0.59 -5.45
C LEU A 433 13.68 0.56 -6.10
N PHE A 434 13.81 1.69 -5.40
CA PHE A 434 14.58 2.83 -5.90
C PHE A 434 16.04 2.44 -6.16
N ASN A 435 16.68 1.80 -5.18
CA ASN A 435 18.08 1.40 -5.28
C ASN A 435 18.32 0.41 -6.42
N SER A 436 17.40 -0.52 -6.68
CA SER A 436 17.54 -1.47 -7.80
C SER A 436 17.51 -0.80 -9.18
N LYS A 437 16.87 0.36 -9.29
CA LYS A 437 16.83 1.16 -10.53
C LYS A 437 17.95 2.19 -10.61
N ALA A 438 18.33 2.77 -9.47
CA ALA A 438 19.36 3.81 -9.38
C ALA A 438 20.79 3.27 -9.43
N PHE A 439 21.03 2.07 -8.88
CA PHE A 439 22.34 1.44 -8.81
C PHE A 439 22.43 0.20 -9.71
N HIS A 440 23.65 -0.24 -10.02
CA HIS A 440 23.85 -1.58 -10.56
C HIS A 440 23.72 -2.59 -9.43
N SER A 441 23.26 -3.82 -9.73
CA SER A 441 22.92 -4.87 -8.75
C SER A 441 24.01 -5.19 -7.72
N ASP A 442 25.26 -4.79 -8.00
CA ASP A 442 26.44 -5.17 -7.24
C ASP A 442 27.07 -3.98 -6.47
N THR A 443 26.41 -2.81 -6.43
CA THR A 443 26.97 -1.59 -5.81
C THR A 443 26.28 -1.27 -4.49
N THR A 444 27.01 -1.35 -3.38
CA THR A 444 26.56 -0.83 -2.09
C THR A 444 26.56 0.71 -2.14
N PRO A 445 25.44 1.38 -1.82
CA PRO A 445 25.41 2.84 -1.75
C PRO A 445 26.42 3.34 -0.72
N LYS A 446 27.28 4.31 -1.08
CA LYS A 446 28.12 5.03 -0.11
C LYS A 446 27.23 5.89 0.79
N ASP A 447 27.72 6.28 1.97
CA ASP A 447 26.95 7.04 2.97
C ASP A 447 26.24 8.28 2.39
N ASP A 448 26.89 9.04 1.51
CA ASP A 448 26.29 10.19 0.82
C ASP A 448 25.03 9.84 0.02
N PHE A 449 24.96 8.65 -0.57
CA PHE A 449 23.82 8.20 -1.36
C PHE A 449 22.68 7.68 -0.49
N ILE A 450 22.94 7.24 0.74
CA ILE A 450 21.90 6.74 1.65
C ILE A 450 20.93 7.87 1.98
N GLU A 451 21.45 9.02 2.44
CA GLU A 451 20.62 10.18 2.77
C GLU A 451 19.86 10.72 1.55
N LEU A 452 20.51 10.76 0.38
CA LEU A 452 19.87 11.22 -0.86
C LEU A 452 18.77 10.26 -1.33
N SER A 453 18.96 8.95 -1.13
CA SER A 453 17.96 7.94 -1.44
C SER A 453 16.72 8.11 -0.54
N ASP A 454 16.91 8.37 0.75
CA ASP A 454 15.81 8.63 1.68
C ASP A 454 15.02 9.89 1.28
N GLN A 455 15.70 10.97 0.86
CA GLN A 455 15.00 12.16 0.35
C GLN A 455 14.15 11.87 -0.88
N ILE A 456 14.64 11.05 -1.82
CA ILE A 456 13.89 10.66 -3.01
C ILE A 456 12.71 9.74 -2.66
N VAL A 457 12.92 8.77 -1.78
CA VAL A 457 11.86 7.85 -1.33
C VAL A 457 10.75 8.62 -0.62
N ASN A 458 11.11 9.59 0.21
CA ASN A 458 10.16 10.50 0.88
C ASN A 458 9.39 11.37 -0.12
N TYR A 459 10.05 11.86 -1.18
CA TYR A 459 9.39 12.60 -2.26
C TYR A 459 8.41 11.73 -3.05
N ALA A 460 8.80 10.49 -3.38
CA ALA A 460 7.95 9.55 -4.11
C ALA A 460 6.79 8.99 -3.27
N ASP A 461 6.87 9.09 -1.94
CA ASP A 461 5.86 8.66 -0.96
C ASP A 461 5.39 7.21 -1.21
N GLY A 462 6.34 6.34 -1.58
CA GLY A 462 6.11 4.92 -1.82
C GLY A 462 5.34 4.58 -3.12
N LEU A 463 5.15 5.52 -4.06
CA LEU A 463 4.60 5.21 -5.39
C LEU A 463 5.62 4.45 -6.26
N PRO A 464 5.33 3.20 -6.68
CA PRO A 464 6.30 2.39 -7.43
C PRO A 464 6.80 3.06 -8.73
N LEU A 465 5.91 3.59 -9.55
CA LEU A 465 6.30 4.22 -10.82
C LEU A 465 7.19 5.46 -10.59
N ALA A 466 6.91 6.23 -9.54
CA ALA A 466 7.72 7.40 -9.21
C ALA A 466 9.14 6.98 -8.83
N LEU A 467 9.29 5.94 -8.01
CA LEU A 467 10.59 5.38 -7.62
C LEU A 467 11.36 4.83 -8.84
N GLU A 468 10.68 4.18 -9.78
CA GLU A 468 11.32 3.66 -11.00
C GLU A 468 11.82 4.76 -11.94
N VAL A 469 10.99 5.79 -12.17
CA VAL A 469 11.34 6.94 -13.01
C VAL A 469 12.51 7.72 -12.38
N LEU A 470 12.43 8.00 -11.07
CA LEU A 470 13.48 8.73 -10.36
C LEU A 470 14.79 7.94 -10.27
N GLY A 471 14.72 6.64 -9.97
CA GLY A 471 15.90 5.77 -9.94
C GLY A 471 16.59 5.73 -11.31
N SER A 472 15.82 5.52 -12.37
CA SER A 472 16.36 5.51 -13.74
C SER A 472 16.96 6.85 -14.15
N PHE A 473 16.34 7.97 -13.77
CA PHE A 473 16.84 9.32 -14.04
C PHE A 473 18.16 9.65 -13.32
N LEU A 474 18.36 9.10 -12.13
CA LEU A 474 19.53 9.33 -11.29
C LEU A 474 20.67 8.34 -11.54
N ARG A 475 20.39 7.24 -12.25
CA ARG A 475 21.37 6.21 -12.56
C ARG A 475 22.60 6.78 -13.27
N GLY A 476 23.78 6.38 -12.79
CA GLY A 476 25.08 6.78 -13.37
C GLY A 476 25.53 8.21 -13.05
N ARG A 477 24.81 8.95 -12.22
CA ARG A 477 25.16 10.30 -11.76
C ARG A 477 25.91 10.26 -10.43
N ASP A 478 26.74 11.28 -10.17
CA ASP A 478 27.42 11.45 -8.88
C ASP A 478 26.53 12.11 -7.81
N ALA A 479 26.99 12.11 -6.55
CA ALA A 479 26.22 12.64 -5.42
C ALA A 479 25.91 14.15 -5.55
N THR A 480 26.78 14.93 -6.19
CA THR A 480 26.56 16.38 -6.41
C THR A 480 25.43 16.60 -7.41
N GLN A 481 25.43 15.81 -8.48
CA GLN A 481 24.36 15.81 -9.48
C GLN A 481 23.03 15.31 -8.89
N TRP A 482 23.05 14.34 -7.99
CA TRP A 482 21.85 13.89 -7.27
C TRP A 482 21.26 15.00 -6.40
N ARG A 483 22.08 15.71 -5.62
CA ARG A 483 21.65 16.87 -4.82
C ARG A 483 20.99 17.94 -5.70
N SER A 484 21.63 18.30 -6.80
CA SER A 484 21.08 19.27 -7.77
C SER A 484 19.76 18.79 -8.40
N ALA A 485 19.67 17.51 -8.75
CA ALA A 485 18.46 16.90 -9.27
C ALA A 485 17.31 16.91 -8.26
N ILE A 486 17.56 16.57 -7.00
CA ILE A 486 16.57 16.61 -5.91
C ILE A 486 16.02 18.02 -5.72
N GLU A 487 16.91 19.03 -5.69
CA GLU A 487 16.49 20.42 -5.56
C GLU A 487 15.65 20.88 -6.75
N ARG A 488 15.99 20.44 -7.97
CA ARG A 488 15.16 20.67 -9.15
C ARG A 488 13.80 19.99 -9.06
N LEU A 489 13.75 18.74 -8.55
CA LEU A 489 12.51 17.98 -8.40
C LEU A 489 11.54 18.65 -7.42
N LYS A 490 12.03 19.18 -6.30
CA LYS A 490 11.22 19.91 -5.32
C LYS A 490 10.59 21.20 -5.89
N ARG A 491 11.25 21.81 -6.88
CA ARG A 491 10.78 23.07 -7.51
C ARG A 491 9.88 22.84 -8.72
N ASP A 492 10.37 22.05 -9.67
CA ASP A 492 9.75 21.94 -11.00
C ASP A 492 8.90 20.67 -11.13
N SER A 493 9.04 19.71 -10.22
CA SER A 493 8.45 18.36 -10.28
C SER A 493 8.81 17.57 -11.56
N ASN A 494 8.77 16.25 -11.50
CA ASN A 494 9.06 15.44 -12.69
C ASN A 494 7.85 15.39 -13.64
N LYS A 495 7.98 15.93 -14.86
CA LYS A 495 6.89 15.96 -15.84
C LYS A 495 6.35 14.58 -16.20
N GLU A 496 7.21 13.57 -16.34
CA GLU A 496 6.79 12.21 -16.71
C GLU A 496 5.88 11.58 -15.66
N ILE A 497 6.22 11.75 -14.37
CA ILE A 497 5.41 11.26 -13.25
C ILE A 497 4.06 12.00 -13.23
N LEU A 498 4.08 13.32 -13.38
CA LEU A 498 2.87 14.14 -13.34
C LEU A 498 1.94 13.85 -14.52
N ASP A 499 2.45 13.69 -15.74
CA ASP A 499 1.64 13.36 -16.92
C ASP A 499 0.88 12.05 -16.73
N LYS A 500 1.49 11.05 -16.06
CA LYS A 500 0.83 9.78 -15.72
C LYS A 500 -0.25 9.92 -14.65
N LEU A 501 -0.07 10.80 -13.68
CA LEU A 501 -1.09 11.07 -12.64
C LEU A 501 -2.23 11.93 -13.17
N ARG A 502 -1.94 12.83 -14.12
CA ARG A 502 -2.84 13.84 -14.66
C ARG A 502 -4.01 13.26 -15.45
N ILE A 503 -3.85 12.07 -16.05
CA ILE A 503 -4.90 11.40 -16.83
C ILE A 503 -6.25 11.35 -16.07
N ASN A 504 -6.23 11.00 -14.78
CA ASN A 504 -7.45 10.93 -13.97
C ASN A 504 -8.04 12.32 -13.67
N PHE A 505 -7.21 13.35 -13.58
CA PHE A 505 -7.63 14.74 -13.38
C PHE A 505 -8.26 15.33 -14.64
N ASP A 506 -7.67 15.07 -15.81
CA ASP A 506 -8.17 15.62 -17.08
C ASP A 506 -9.59 15.11 -17.39
N GLY A 507 -9.92 13.88 -16.96
CA GLY A 507 -11.26 13.28 -17.07
C GLY A 507 -12.26 13.65 -15.96
N LEU A 508 -12.01 14.70 -15.18
CA LEU A 508 -12.96 15.28 -14.22
C LEU A 508 -13.79 16.41 -14.86
N GLU A 509 -14.99 16.63 -14.33
CA GLU A 509 -15.78 17.82 -14.65
C GLU A 509 -15.15 19.09 -14.07
N GLU A 510 -15.53 20.27 -14.59
CA GLU A 510 -14.88 21.53 -14.22
C GLU A 510 -15.07 21.88 -12.72
N THR A 511 -16.22 21.56 -12.14
CA THR A 511 -16.50 21.73 -10.70
C THR A 511 -15.60 20.83 -9.85
N GLU A 512 -15.47 19.56 -10.23
CA GLU A 512 -14.61 18.57 -9.58
C GLU A 512 -13.12 18.94 -9.68
N LYS A 513 -12.69 19.44 -10.84
CA LYS A 513 -11.34 19.99 -11.04
C LYS A 513 -11.08 21.14 -10.07
N ASN A 514 -12.04 22.03 -9.89
CA ASN A 514 -11.90 23.14 -8.96
C ASN A 514 -11.84 22.69 -7.49
N ILE A 515 -12.64 21.69 -7.10
CA ILE A 515 -12.54 21.07 -5.77
C ILE A 515 -11.17 20.43 -5.56
N PHE A 516 -10.70 19.64 -6.53
CA PHE A 516 -9.39 19.00 -6.46
C PHE A 516 -8.26 20.03 -6.26
N LEU A 517 -8.27 21.12 -7.03
CA LEU A 517 -7.28 22.19 -6.92
C LEU A 517 -7.39 22.96 -5.59
N ASP A 518 -8.59 23.19 -5.07
CA ASP A 518 -8.79 23.82 -3.75
C ASP A 518 -8.23 22.94 -2.63
N ILE A 519 -8.43 21.62 -2.71
CA ILE A 519 -7.83 20.66 -1.76
C ILE A 519 -6.30 20.65 -1.87
N ALA A 520 -5.76 20.56 -3.09
CA ALA A 520 -4.31 20.53 -3.31
C ALA A 520 -3.61 21.81 -2.78
N CYS A 521 -4.20 22.97 -3.01
CA CYS A 521 -3.63 24.24 -2.59
C CYS A 521 -3.80 24.50 -1.09
N PHE A 522 -4.99 24.22 -0.53
CA PHE A 522 -5.41 24.82 0.74
C PHE A 522 -5.97 23.85 1.78
N LEU A 523 -6.62 22.76 1.36
CA LEU A 523 -7.46 21.95 2.26
C LEU A 523 -6.97 20.51 2.46
N ASN A 524 -5.76 20.18 2.00
CA ASN A 524 -5.15 18.87 2.26
C ASN A 524 -4.81 18.73 3.76
N GLY A 525 -5.30 17.66 4.40
CA GLY A 525 -5.14 17.40 5.83
C GLY A 525 -6.26 17.96 6.70
N GLU A 526 -7.23 18.68 6.13
CA GLU A 526 -8.36 19.24 6.87
C GLU A 526 -9.51 18.25 7.05
N LYS A 527 -10.32 18.46 8.10
CA LYS A 527 -11.51 17.63 8.37
C LYS A 527 -12.50 17.69 7.21
N LYS A 528 -12.98 16.52 6.77
CA LYS A 528 -13.96 16.41 5.67
C LYS A 528 -15.15 17.34 5.84
N ASP A 529 -15.74 17.37 7.04
CA ASP A 529 -16.93 18.19 7.33
C ASP A 529 -16.64 19.70 7.23
N PHE A 530 -15.42 20.12 7.57
CA PHE A 530 -14.99 21.51 7.41
C PHE A 530 -14.81 21.84 5.92
N VAL A 531 -14.17 20.96 5.17
CA VAL A 531 -13.95 21.14 3.73
C VAL A 531 -15.26 21.21 2.96
N ILE A 532 -16.25 20.37 3.30
CA ILE A 532 -17.60 20.44 2.72
C ILE A 532 -18.20 21.83 2.92
N LYS A 533 -18.21 22.36 4.16
CA LYS A 533 -18.76 23.70 4.45
C LYS A 533 -18.08 24.81 3.66
N VAL A 534 -16.75 24.74 3.51
CA VAL A 534 -15.97 25.76 2.78
C VAL A 534 -16.31 25.75 1.28
N LEU A 535 -16.40 24.56 0.69
CA LEU A 535 -16.66 24.37 -0.74
C LEU A 535 -18.14 24.58 -1.10
N ASP A 536 -19.06 24.34 -0.17
CA ASP A 536 -20.49 24.60 -0.35
C ASP A 536 -20.75 26.09 -0.55
N GLY A 537 -20.07 26.92 0.24
CA GLY A 537 -20.05 28.38 0.05
C GLY A 537 -19.35 28.85 -1.23
N CYS A 538 -18.81 27.95 -2.04
CA CYS A 538 -18.29 28.23 -3.39
C CYS A 538 -19.22 27.72 -4.51
N GLU A 539 -20.42 27.23 -4.17
CA GLU A 539 -21.39 26.63 -5.11
C GLU A 539 -20.82 25.44 -5.90
N PHE A 540 -19.88 24.69 -5.30
CA PHE A 540 -19.21 23.57 -5.96
C PHE A 540 -19.88 22.21 -5.75
N PHE A 541 -21.02 22.14 -5.07
CA PHE A 541 -21.71 20.88 -4.75
C PHE A 541 -20.77 19.82 -4.15
N PRO A 542 -20.13 20.13 -3.00
CA PRO A 542 -19.01 19.36 -2.48
C PRO A 542 -19.34 17.90 -2.13
N ASP A 543 -20.58 17.58 -1.76
CA ASP A 543 -20.97 16.21 -1.45
C ASP A 543 -20.75 15.26 -2.64
N ILE A 544 -21.16 15.68 -3.83
CA ILE A 544 -20.99 14.90 -5.06
C ILE A 544 -19.52 14.97 -5.50
N GLY A 545 -18.94 16.16 -5.53
CA GLY A 545 -17.57 16.35 -6.03
C GLY A 545 -16.52 15.59 -5.20
N ILE A 546 -16.60 15.66 -3.87
CA ILE A 546 -15.68 14.91 -2.98
C ILE A 546 -15.89 13.40 -3.14
N ASP A 547 -17.14 12.93 -3.26
CA ASP A 547 -17.43 11.53 -3.50
C ASP A 547 -16.83 11.03 -4.83
N VAL A 548 -16.90 11.82 -5.90
CA VAL A 548 -16.26 11.49 -7.18
C VAL A 548 -14.73 11.41 -7.05
N LEU A 549 -14.10 12.37 -6.37
CA LEU A 549 -12.65 12.37 -6.16
C LEU A 549 -12.19 11.15 -5.32
N ILE A 550 -12.97 10.76 -4.29
CA ILE A 550 -12.72 9.54 -3.51
C ILE A 550 -12.89 8.30 -4.39
N LYS A 551 -13.96 8.24 -5.19
CA LYS A 551 -14.24 7.11 -6.09
C LYS A 551 -13.13 6.92 -7.12
N LYS A 552 -12.58 8.00 -7.68
CA LYS A 552 -11.44 7.99 -8.62
C LYS A 552 -10.08 7.81 -7.94
N SER A 553 -10.05 7.57 -6.62
CA SER A 553 -8.83 7.37 -5.83
C SER A 553 -7.84 8.55 -5.91
N LEU A 554 -8.36 9.78 -6.08
CA LEU A 554 -7.57 11.02 -6.10
C LEU A 554 -7.36 11.61 -4.70
N ILE A 555 -8.29 11.32 -3.79
CA ILE A 555 -8.22 11.66 -2.36
C ILE A 555 -8.74 10.50 -1.53
N LYS A 556 -8.37 10.43 -0.25
CA LYS A 556 -8.92 9.48 0.73
C LYS A 556 -9.34 10.22 2.00
N VAL A 557 -10.20 9.58 2.79
CA VAL A 557 -10.54 10.02 4.14
C VAL A 557 -9.81 9.08 5.09
N ASP A 558 -9.01 9.61 6.02
CA ASP A 558 -8.31 8.79 7.01
C ASP A 558 -9.21 8.45 8.21
N GLU A 559 -8.65 7.74 9.20
CA GLU A 559 -9.36 7.31 10.41
C GLU A 559 -9.86 8.48 11.27
N HIS A 560 -9.22 9.65 11.16
CA HIS A 560 -9.60 10.87 11.87
C HIS A 560 -10.64 11.70 11.12
N LYS A 561 -11.12 11.20 9.97
CA LYS A 561 -12.02 11.88 9.04
C LYS A 561 -11.39 13.08 8.33
N ASP A 562 -10.06 13.12 8.24
CA ASP A 562 -9.35 14.16 7.51
C ASP A 562 -9.21 13.76 6.04
N LEU A 563 -9.34 14.75 5.15
CA LEU A 563 -9.09 14.56 3.72
C LEU A 563 -7.59 14.50 3.48
N ARG A 564 -7.14 13.43 2.83
CA ARG A 564 -5.74 13.21 2.47
C ARG A 564 -5.60 13.09 0.97
N MET A 565 -4.74 13.92 0.41
CA MET A 565 -4.23 13.84 -0.95
C MET A 565 -2.78 13.38 -0.92
N HIS A 566 -2.42 12.46 -1.81
CA HIS A 566 -1.04 11.98 -1.96
C HIS A 566 -0.10 13.14 -2.33
N ASN A 567 1.12 13.18 -1.81
CA ASN A 567 2.06 14.29 -2.01
C ASN A 567 2.27 14.63 -3.50
N LEU A 568 2.53 13.63 -4.33
CA LEU A 568 2.67 13.83 -5.79
C LEU A 568 1.38 14.31 -6.50
N LEU A 569 0.17 14.01 -5.98
CA LEU A 569 -1.07 14.59 -6.52
C LEU A 569 -1.24 16.05 -6.10
N GLN A 570 -0.83 16.36 -4.87
CA GLN A 570 -0.84 17.73 -4.38
C GLN A 570 0.13 18.60 -5.19
N ASP A 571 1.35 18.11 -5.43
CA ASP A 571 2.34 18.76 -6.28
C ASP A 571 1.84 18.93 -7.71
N MET A 572 1.18 17.90 -8.27
CA MET A 572 0.51 17.99 -9.57
C MET A 572 -0.51 19.14 -9.61
N GLY A 573 -1.44 19.19 -8.64
CA GLY A 573 -2.49 20.21 -8.59
C GLY A 573 -1.90 21.62 -8.47
N ARG A 574 -0.90 21.80 -7.60
CA ARG A 574 -0.17 23.06 -7.45
C ARG A 574 0.55 23.47 -8.73
N LYS A 575 1.19 22.53 -9.42
CA LYS A 575 1.85 22.81 -10.70
C LYS A 575 0.85 23.23 -11.78
N ILE A 576 -0.30 22.57 -11.88
CA ILE A 576 -1.36 22.95 -12.84
C ILE A 576 -1.77 24.42 -12.65
N VAL A 577 -1.86 24.90 -11.40
CA VAL A 577 -2.16 26.31 -11.14
C VAL A 577 -1.00 27.22 -11.55
N LYS A 578 0.25 26.86 -11.26
CA LYS A 578 1.44 27.63 -11.66
C LYS A 578 1.57 27.73 -13.18
N GLU A 579 1.31 26.65 -13.90
CA GLU A 579 1.41 26.58 -15.37
C GLU A 579 0.43 27.51 -16.09
N LYS A 580 -0.71 27.87 -15.47
CA LYS A 580 -1.64 28.85 -16.05
C LYS A 580 -0.99 30.22 -16.28
N CYS A 581 -0.08 30.63 -15.40
CA CYS A 581 0.73 31.84 -15.60
C CYS A 581 2.01 31.78 -14.76
N VAL A 582 3.13 31.46 -15.39
CA VAL A 582 4.41 31.26 -14.69
C VAL A 582 4.95 32.60 -14.17
N ASP A 583 5.02 33.61 -15.04
CA ASP A 583 5.73 34.86 -14.76
C ASP A 583 4.94 35.87 -13.93
N GLU A 584 3.61 35.75 -13.88
CA GLU A 584 2.72 36.69 -13.18
C GLU A 584 1.79 35.95 -12.22
N PRO A 585 2.18 35.81 -10.93
CA PRO A 585 1.35 35.16 -9.94
C PRO A 585 -0.04 35.79 -9.78
N GLY A 586 -0.18 37.11 -10.01
CA GLY A 586 -1.46 37.82 -9.90
C GLY A 586 -2.54 37.40 -10.90
N LYS A 587 -2.13 36.73 -12.00
CA LYS A 587 -3.04 36.14 -13.00
C LYS A 587 -3.46 34.71 -12.67
N ARG A 588 -2.92 34.10 -11.63
CA ARG A 588 -3.27 32.74 -11.21
C ARG A 588 -4.59 32.74 -10.43
N CYS A 589 -5.35 31.67 -10.59
CA CYS A 589 -6.62 31.49 -9.87
C CYS A 589 -6.46 31.18 -8.37
N ARG A 590 -5.29 30.70 -7.93
CA ARG A 590 -5.02 30.31 -6.53
C ARG A 590 -3.58 30.68 -6.16
N LEU A 591 -3.38 31.22 -4.97
CA LEU A 591 -2.07 31.54 -4.40
C LEU A 591 -1.93 30.94 -3.00
N TRP A 592 -0.89 30.13 -2.79
CA TRP A 592 -0.61 29.47 -1.50
C TRP A 592 0.83 29.70 -1.01
N GLU A 593 1.76 30.13 -1.87
CA GLU A 593 3.14 30.42 -1.49
C GLU A 593 3.25 31.84 -0.93
N GLU A 594 3.90 31.98 0.22
CA GLU A 594 4.05 33.27 0.91
C GLU A 594 4.69 34.33 0.01
N MET A 595 5.74 33.96 -0.74
CA MET A 595 6.45 34.87 -1.62
C MET A 595 5.57 35.39 -2.75
N ASP A 596 4.75 34.51 -3.35
CA ASP A 596 3.84 34.87 -4.43
C ASP A 596 2.70 35.77 -3.91
N VAL A 597 2.14 35.44 -2.73
CA VAL A 597 1.13 36.27 -2.07
C VAL A 597 1.70 37.66 -1.76
N HIS A 598 2.89 37.73 -1.17
CA HIS A 598 3.56 38.99 -0.88
C HIS A 598 3.84 39.82 -2.15
N HIS A 599 4.29 39.18 -3.22
CA HIS A 599 4.56 39.84 -4.50
C HIS A 599 3.31 40.50 -5.07
N VAL A 600 2.21 39.75 -5.10
CA VAL A 600 0.93 40.19 -5.67
C VAL A 600 0.31 41.31 -4.83
N LEU A 601 0.37 41.21 -3.50
CA LEU A 601 -0.11 42.25 -2.60
C LEU A 601 0.73 43.54 -2.68
N THR A 602 2.06 43.42 -2.79
CA THR A 602 2.94 44.59 -2.88
C THR A 602 2.84 45.31 -4.22
N LYS A 603 2.61 44.56 -5.31
CA LYS A 603 2.54 45.12 -6.66
C LYS A 603 1.11 45.43 -7.15
N ASN A 604 0.08 45.14 -6.35
CA ASN A 604 -1.34 45.29 -6.73
C ASN A 604 -1.69 44.63 -8.08
N THR A 605 -1.10 43.46 -8.39
CA THR A 605 -1.37 42.75 -9.67
C THR A 605 -2.51 41.74 -9.57
N VAL A 606 -3.32 41.80 -8.51
CA VAL A 606 -4.46 40.90 -8.26
C VAL A 606 -5.48 41.01 -9.39
N SER A 607 -5.77 39.89 -10.06
CA SER A 607 -6.94 39.79 -10.94
C SER A 607 -8.21 39.48 -10.14
N HIS A 608 -9.39 39.89 -10.65
CA HIS A 608 -10.69 39.77 -9.95
C HIS A 608 -11.12 38.35 -9.52
N LEU A 609 -10.34 37.30 -9.80
CA LEU A 609 -10.70 35.88 -9.62
C LEU A 609 -9.67 35.06 -8.81
N THR A 610 -8.73 35.70 -8.11
CA THR A 610 -7.68 34.99 -7.35
C THR A 610 -8.13 34.59 -5.93
N LYS A 611 -8.11 33.29 -5.60
CA LYS A 611 -8.32 32.76 -4.24
C LYS A 611 -7.01 32.76 -3.43
N VAL A 612 -7.06 33.17 -2.16
CA VAL A 612 -5.93 33.22 -1.22
C VAL A 612 -6.34 32.61 0.14
N THR A 613 -5.42 31.94 0.84
CA THR A 613 -5.68 31.23 2.11
C THR A 613 -5.94 32.16 3.31
N TYR A 614 -6.84 31.74 4.21
CA TYR A 614 -7.24 32.46 5.45
C TYR A 614 -6.08 32.67 6.45
N TYR A 615 -5.17 31.70 6.59
CA TYR A 615 -4.01 31.80 7.51
C TYR A 615 -3.08 32.97 7.17
N PHE A 616 -2.97 33.32 5.88
CA PHE A 616 -2.21 34.50 5.46
C PHE A 616 -2.94 35.79 5.84
N PHE A 617 -4.26 35.83 5.73
CA PHE A 617 -5.04 37.01 6.12
C PHE A 617 -4.91 37.32 7.61
N SER A 618 -4.92 36.34 8.52
CA SER A 618 -4.72 36.62 9.95
C SER A 618 -3.32 37.16 10.26
N PHE A 619 -2.27 36.62 9.62
CA PHE A 619 -0.90 37.05 9.87
C PHE A 619 -0.58 38.41 9.22
N LEU A 620 -1.13 38.68 8.02
CA LEU A 620 -1.00 39.95 7.30
C LEU A 620 -1.88 41.05 7.89
N PHE A 621 -3.08 40.77 8.39
CA PHE A 621 -3.93 41.75 9.08
C PHE A 621 -3.25 42.23 10.37
N ILE A 622 -2.59 41.32 11.10
CA ILE A 622 -1.76 41.67 12.26
C ILE A 622 -0.55 42.51 11.84
N LYS A 623 0.18 42.15 10.78
CA LYS A 623 1.33 42.95 10.29
C LYS A 623 0.92 44.33 9.73
N TYR A 624 -0.25 44.43 9.12
CA TYR A 624 -0.79 45.68 8.58
C TYR A 624 -1.28 46.60 9.70
N LEU A 625 -1.94 46.06 10.73
CA LEU A 625 -2.31 46.79 11.95
C LEU A 625 -1.11 47.23 12.81
N ILE A 626 0.02 46.53 12.73
CA ILE A 626 1.25 46.91 13.44
C ILE A 626 2.02 48.05 12.70
N ASN A 627 1.72 48.29 11.43
CA ASN A 627 2.38 49.31 10.59
C ASN A 627 1.50 50.54 10.27
N ILE A 628 0.32 50.67 10.91
CA ILE A 628 -0.50 51.89 10.97
C ILE A 628 -0.46 52.38 12.42
#